data_AF-A0A109JH98-F1
#
_entry.id   AF-A0A109JH98-F1
#
_cell.length_a   1.000
_cell.length_b   1.000
_cell.length_c   1.000
_cell.angle_alpha   90.00
_cell.angle_beta   90.00
_cell.angle_gamma   90.00
#
_symmetry.space_group_name_H-M   'P 1'
#
loop_
_entity.id
_entity.type
_entity.pdbx_description
1 polymer ?
#
loop_
_entity_poly.entity_id
_entity_poly.type
_entity_poly.pdbx_seq_one_letter_code
_entity_poly.pdbx_strand_id
1 'polypeptide(L)'
;MVLSCLLLGYADLVTTDEILHLGLGELNPFMQLAQAWFGVWWLVPKLGLTFVVMWLLWRSNNVYNIALVVAFCSTPVLNNLLLIAGTN
;
A
#
# COMPACT_ATOMS: atom_id res chain seq x y z
N MET A 1 -3.64 16.23 -1.04
CA MET A 1 -2.41 15.45 -0.77
C MET A 1 -2.61 14.47 0.36
N VAL A 2 -2.85 14.90 1.61
CA VAL A 2 -3.13 13.98 2.74
C VAL A 2 -4.36 13.09 2.46
N LEU A 3 -5.47 13.67 2.00
CA LEU A 3 -6.67 12.91 1.61
C LEU A 3 -6.37 11.88 0.50
N SER A 4 -5.54 12.25 -0.47
CA SER A 4 -5.13 11.38 -1.58
C SER A 4 -4.32 10.18 -1.08
N CYS A 5 -3.38 10.38 -0.16
CA CYS A 5 -2.63 9.28 0.47
C CYS A 5 -3.52 8.41 1.36
N LEU A 6 -4.53 8.98 2.01
CA LEU A 6 -5.49 8.22 2.81
C LEU A 6 -6.32 7.31 1.92
N LEU A 7 -6.81 7.82 0.78
CA LEU A 7 -7.53 7.03 -0.22
C LEU A 7 -6.64 5.94 -0.84
N LEU A 8 -5.37 6.24 -1.14
CA LEU A 8 -4.42 5.26 -1.66
C LEU A 8 -4.08 4.18 -0.62
N GLY A 9 -3.86 4.54 0.64
CA GLY A 9 -3.63 3.58 1.72
C GLY A 9 -4.85 2.69 1.97
N TYR A 10 -6.06 3.25 1.89
CA TYR A 10 -7.30 2.47 1.96
C TYR A 10 -7.43 1.50 0.77
N ALA A 11 -7.17 1.97 -0.44
CA ALA A 11 -7.18 1.12 -1.63
C ALA A 11 -6.13 0.01 -1.57
N ASP A 12 -4.94 0.29 -1.04
CA ASP A 12 -3.90 -0.73 -0.81
C ASP A 12 -4.42 -1.82 0.13
N LEU A 13 -5.05 -1.46 1.25
CA LEU A 13 -5.60 -2.43 2.20
C LEU A 13 -6.67 -3.32 1.57
N VAL A 14 -7.64 -2.71 0.87
CA VAL A 14 -8.72 -3.46 0.21
C VAL A 14 -8.16 -4.42 -0.84
N THR A 15 -7.24 -3.95 -1.68
CA THR A 15 -6.66 -4.80 -2.73
C THR A 15 -5.75 -5.89 -2.17
N THR A 16 -5.12 -5.66 -1.02
CA THR A 16 -4.34 -6.69 -0.30
C THR A 16 -5.24 -7.77 0.28
N ASP A 17 -6.39 -7.39 0.84
CA ASP A 17 -7.37 -8.32 1.41
C ASP A 17 -7.91 -9.27 0.33
N GLU A 18 -8.25 -8.71 -0.85
CA GLU A 18 -8.67 -9.49 -2.01
C GLU A 18 -7.58 -10.46 -2.50
N ILE A 19 -6.33 -10.01 -2.62
CA ILE A 19 -5.22 -10.87 -3.03
C ILE A 19 -4.96 -11.99 -2.02
N LEU A 20 -5.05 -11.70 -0.72
CA LEU A 20 -4.95 -12.69 0.33
C LEU A 20 -6.08 -13.72 0.26
N HIS A 21 -7.32 -13.29 -0.04
CA HIS A 21 -8.44 -14.19 -0.26
C HIS A 21 -8.28 -15.06 -1.51
N LEU A 22 -7.67 -14.53 -2.58
CA LEU A 22 -7.35 -15.28 -3.80
C LEU A 22 -6.14 -16.22 -3.63
N GLY A 23 -5.49 -16.24 -2.45
CA GLY A 23 -4.29 -17.04 -2.20
C GLY A 23 -3.05 -16.55 -2.95
N LEU A 24 -3.09 -15.30 -3.44
CA LEU A 24 -2.02 -14.67 -4.20
C LEU A 24 -1.05 -13.95 -3.26
N GLY A 25 0.18 -13.79 -3.74
CA GLY A 25 1.24 -13.04 -3.07
C GLY A 25 1.46 -11.68 -3.74
N GLU A 26 1.90 -10.71 -2.94
CA GLU A 26 2.41 -9.43 -3.42
C GLU A 26 3.53 -9.63 -4.47
N LEU A 27 3.51 -8.81 -5.53
CA LEU A 27 4.50 -8.87 -6.64
C LEU A 27 5.92 -8.48 -6.21
N ASN A 28 6.04 -7.65 -5.18
CA ASN A 28 7.33 -7.18 -4.70
C ASN A 28 7.93 -8.21 -3.73
N PRO A 29 9.13 -8.76 -3.98
CA PRO A 29 9.72 -9.83 -3.17
C PRO A 29 9.90 -9.45 -1.69
N PHE A 30 10.14 -8.18 -1.37
CA PHE A 30 10.21 -7.71 0.01
C PHE A 30 8.83 -7.73 0.70
N MET A 31 7.79 -7.30 -0.02
CA MET A 31 6.42 -7.30 0.49
C MET A 31 5.88 -8.73 0.57
N GLN A 32 6.25 -9.60 -0.37
CA GLN A 32 5.90 -11.01 -0.35
C GLN A 32 6.53 -11.74 0.84
N LEU A 33 7.80 -11.44 1.15
CA LEU A 33 8.47 -11.99 2.33
C LEU A 33 7.78 -11.51 3.62
N ALA A 34 7.46 -10.22 3.70
CA ALA A 34 6.74 -9.67 4.83
C ALA A 34 5.33 -10.25 4.95
N GLN A 35 4.61 -10.42 3.85
CA GLN A 35 3.31 -11.09 3.80
C GLN A 35 3.42 -12.55 4.25
N ALA A 36 4.47 -13.28 3.86
CA ALA A 36 4.70 -14.65 4.31
C ALA A 36 5.00 -14.73 5.82
N TRP A 37 5.68 -13.73 6.38
CA TRP A 37 6.02 -13.67 7.81
C TRP A 37 4.84 -13.23 8.67
N PHE A 38 4.07 -12.24 8.21
CA PHE A 38 2.95 -11.65 8.96
C PHE A 38 1.60 -12.31 8.65
N GLY A 39 1.47 -13.02 7.53
CA GLY A 39 0.21 -13.63 7.08
C GLY A 39 -0.93 -12.60 7.04
N VAL A 40 -2.06 -12.93 7.66
CA VAL A 40 -3.24 -12.04 7.76
C VAL A 40 -2.93 -10.73 8.53
N TRP A 41 -1.92 -10.74 9.40
CA TRP A 41 -1.50 -9.53 10.12
C TRP A 41 -0.76 -8.52 9.24
N TRP A 42 -0.47 -8.86 7.99
CA TRP A 42 0.21 -7.97 7.04
C TRP A 42 -0.51 -6.64 6.80
N LEU A 43 -1.83 -6.60 7.01
CA LEU A 43 -2.63 -5.38 6.93
C LEU A 43 -2.25 -4.34 8.01
N VAL A 44 -1.75 -4.78 9.17
CA VAL A 44 -1.42 -3.89 10.30
C VAL A 44 -0.18 -3.02 10.01
N PRO A 45 0.96 -3.57 9.53
CA PRO A 45 2.07 -2.77 9.04
C PRO A 45 1.70 -1.79 7.93
N LYS A 46 0.81 -2.17 6.99
CA LYS A 46 0.33 -1.29 5.92
C LYS A 46 -0.48 -0.09 6.45
N LEU A 47 -1.35 -0.33 7.41
CA LEU A 47 -2.05 0.72 8.15
C LEU A 47 -1.06 1.66 8.85
N GLY A 48 -0.08 1.08 9.56
CA GLY A 48 0.96 1.85 10.24
C GLY A 48 1.75 2.75 9.29
N LEU A 49 2.16 2.22 8.14
CA LEU A 49 2.86 2.98 7.09
C LEU A 49 2.00 4.16 6.58
N THR A 50 0.70 3.93 6.38
CA THR A 50 -0.24 4.97 5.95
C THR A 50 -0.29 6.13 6.96
N PHE A 51 -0.36 5.84 8.26
CA PHE A 51 -0.32 6.86 9.30
C PHE A 51 1.01 7.62 9.35
N VAL A 52 2.14 6.93 9.23
CA VAL A 52 3.47 7.55 9.20
C VAL A 52 3.58 8.50 8.00
N VAL A 53 3.13 8.05 6.82
CA VAL A 53 3.10 8.88 5.60
C VAL A 53 2.21 10.10 5.79
N MET A 54 0.99 9.93 6.31
CA MET A 54 0.08 11.05 6.57
C MET A 54 0.70 12.07 7.52
N TRP A 55 1.37 11.62 8.59
CA TRP A 55 2.03 12.50 9.54
C TRP A 55 3.23 13.26 8.92
N LEU A 56 4.05 12.59 8.11
CA LEU A 56 5.16 13.22 7.40
C LEU A 56 4.66 14.24 6.37
N LEU A 57 3.60 13.91 5.64
CA LEU A 57 2.96 14.82 4.69
C LEU A 57 2.33 16.04 5.38
N TRP A 58 1.73 15.84 6.56
CA TRP A 58 1.19 16.92 7.37
C TRP A 58 2.29 17.90 7.83
N ARG A 59 3.50 17.40 8.12
CA ARG A 59 4.65 18.25 8.50
C ARG A 59 5.42 18.84 7.33
N SER A 60 5.26 18.32 6.12
CA SER A 60 6.06 18.73 4.96
C SER A 60 5.42 19.91 4.23
N ASN A 61 6.22 20.96 3.97
CA ASN A 61 5.85 22.06 3.07
C ASN A 61 6.47 21.92 1.66
N ASN A 62 7.21 20.85 1.40
CA ASN A 62 7.88 20.64 0.12
C ASN A 62 7.07 19.69 -0.79
N VAL A 63 6.51 20.24 -1.87
CA VAL A 63 5.64 19.55 -2.83
C VAL A 63 6.37 18.39 -3.54
N TYR A 64 7.67 18.50 -3.78
CA TYR A 64 8.44 17.44 -4.46
C TYR A 64 8.56 16.18 -3.60
N ASN A 65 8.89 16.35 -2.31
CA ASN A 65 8.94 15.24 -1.36
C ASN A 65 7.57 14.59 -1.19
N ILE A 66 6.51 15.40 -1.18
CA ILE A 66 5.14 14.92 -1.11
C ILE A 66 4.78 14.08 -2.34
N ALA A 67 5.14 14.52 -3.55
CA ALA A 67 4.86 13.81 -4.79
C ALA A 67 5.59 12.45 -4.85
N LEU A 68 6.85 12.39 -4.40
CA LEU A 68 7.60 11.14 -4.29
C LEU A 68 6.93 10.15 -3.33
N VAL A 69 6.47 10.62 -2.18
CA VAL A 69 5.77 9.77 -1.19
C VAL A 69 4.45 9.25 -1.76
N VAL A 70 3.67 10.09 -2.44
CA VAL A 70 2.42 9.68 -3.10
C VAL A 70 2.68 8.64 -4.19
N ALA A 71 3.70 8.85 -5.02
CA ALA A 71 4.11 7.88 -6.04
C ALA A 71 4.48 6.53 -5.39
N PHE A 72 5.26 6.55 -4.32
CA PHE A 72 5.66 5.33 -3.61
C PHE A 72 4.47 4.58 -2.99
N CYS A 73 3.49 5.31 -2.44
CA CYS A 73 2.24 4.73 -1.93
C CYS A 73 1.33 4.17 -3.04
N SER A 74 1.41 4.70 -4.25
CA SER A 74 0.58 4.24 -5.38
C SER A 74 1.08 2.94 -6.01
N THR A 75 2.39 2.66 -5.93
CA THR A 75 3.01 1.45 -6.49
C THR A 75 2.40 0.14 -5.98
N PRO A 76 2.21 -0.09 -4.66
CA PRO A 76 1.58 -1.31 -4.18
C PRO A 76 0.10 -1.43 -4.60
N VAL A 77 -0.65 -0.32 -4.58
CA VAL A 77 -2.04 -0.28 -5.06
C VAL A 77 -2.13 -0.74 -6.52
N LEU A 78 -1.27 -0.18 -7.38
CA LEU A 78 -1.24 -0.51 -8.82
C LEU A 78 -0.83 -1.96 -9.05
N ASN A 79 0.20 -2.45 -8.33
CA ASN A 79 0.63 -3.85 -8.43
C ASN A 79 -0.49 -4.82 -8.03
N ASN A 80 -1.21 -4.50 -6.95
CA ASN A 80 -2.29 -5.34 -6.46
C ASN A 80 -3.48 -5.35 -7.43
N LEU A 81 -3.84 -4.19 -7.97
CA LEU A 81 -4.87 -4.11 -9.02
C LEU A 81 -4.49 -4.89 -10.28
N LEU A 82 -3.22 -4.87 -10.70
CA LEU A 82 -2.74 -5.64 -11.84
C LEU A 82 -2.84 -7.16 -11.61
N LEU A 83 -2.52 -7.62 -10.40
CA LEU A 83 -2.69 -9.03 -10.03
C LEU A 83 -4.16 -9.45 -10.10
N ILE A 84 -5.05 -8.69 -9.47
CA ILE A 84 -6.50 -8.95 -9.48
C ILE A 84 -7.05 -8.94 -10.91
N ALA A 85 -6.64 -7.96 -11.73
CA ALA A 85 -7.06 -7.88 -13.12
C ALA A 85 -6.53 -9.05 -13.98
N GLY A 86 -5.37 -9.61 -13.64
CA GLY A 86 -4.80 -10.78 -14.33
C GLY A 86 -5.34 -12.13 -13.83
N THR A 87 -6.12 -12.15 -12.74
CA THR A 87 -6.75 -13.39 -12.22
C THR A 87 -8.20 -13.56 -12.65
N ASN A 88 -8.84 -12.51 -13.18
CA ASN A 88 -10.18 -12.54 -13.80
C ASN A 88 -10.07 -12.82 -15.31
#